data_AF-A0A925ZA09-F1
#
_entry.id   AF-A0A925ZA09-F1
#
_cell.length_a   1.000
_cell.length_b   1.000
_cell.length_c   1.000
_cell.angle_alpha   90.00
_cell.angle_beta   90.00
_cell.angle_gamma   90.00
#
_symmetry.space_group_name_H-M   'P 1'
#
loop_
_entity.id
_entity.type
_entity.pdbx_description
1 polymer ?
#
loop_
_entity_poly.entity_id
_entity_poly.type
_entity_poly.pdbx_seq_one_letter_code
_entity_poly.pdbx_strand_id
1 'polypeptide(L)' 'MNSSPKFLMLLDDATRALLFDSERRLLGEVIEEDGFIVDSLLRSARECPCPNDEMLSAVVPPPSPQRAVRCFELH' A
#
# COMPACT_ATOMS: atom_id res chain seq x y z
N MET A 1 12.21 4.13 -16.20
CA MET A 1 12.46 4.46 -14.78
C MET A 1 12.09 3.23 -13.98
N ASN A 2 13.06 2.56 -13.34
CA ASN A 2 12.80 1.46 -12.42
C ASN A 2 12.60 2.06 -11.03
N SER A 3 11.41 2.59 -10.75
CA SER A 3 11.07 3.05 -9.42
C SER A 3 10.73 1.81 -8.58
N SER A 4 11.60 1.43 -7.64
CA SER A 4 11.29 0.35 -6.71
C SER A 4 10.20 0.80 -5.74
N PRO A 5 9.24 -0.08 -5.40
CA PRO A 5 8.21 0.26 -4.44
C PRO A 5 8.85 0.54 -3.07
N LYS A 6 8.50 1.69 -2.50
CA LYS A 6 9.00 2.15 -1.21
C LYS A 6 7.94 2.13 -0.13
N PHE A 7 6.67 2.25 -0.50
CA PHE A 7 5.56 2.14 0.44
C PHE A 7 4.52 1.13 -0.03
N LEU A 8 3.92 0.44 0.92
CA LEU A 8 2.81 -0.47 0.76
C LEU A 8 1.63 0.05 1.58
N MET A 9 0.48 0.24 0.94
CA MET A 9 -0.75 0.60 1.61
C MET A 9 -1.72 -0.57 1.56
N LEU A 10 -2.18 -1.02 2.72
CA LEU A 10 -3.22 -2.03 2.82
C LEU A 10 -4.56 -1.36 3.08
N LEU A 11 -5.51 -1.67 2.21
CA LEU A 11 -6.90 -1.24 2.32
C LEU A 11 -7.77 -2.44 2.69
N ASP A 12 -8.90 -2.14 3.32
CA ASP A 12 -10.01 -3.08 3.48
C ASP A 12 -9.60 -4.45 4.05
N ASP A 13 -8.85 -4.47 5.16
CA ASP A 13 -8.30 -5.68 5.81
C ASP A 13 -7.34 -6.49 4.92
N ALA A 14 -6.50 -5.80 4.13
CA ALA A 14 -5.52 -6.37 3.21
C ALA A 14 -6.12 -7.06 1.96
N THR A 15 -7.40 -6.81 1.66
CA THR A 15 -8.01 -7.23 0.39
C THR A 15 -7.36 -6.52 -0.81
N ARG A 16 -6.86 -5.30 -0.60
CA ARG A 16 -6.17 -4.52 -1.63
C ARG A 16 -4.88 -3.96 -1.09
N ALA A 17 -3.80 -4.20 -1.81
CA ALA A 17 -2.47 -3.74 -1.46
C ALA A 17 -1.96 -2.80 -2.56
N LEU A 18 -1.62 -1.56 -2.24
CA LEU A 18 -1.14 -0.57 -3.20
C LEU A 18 0.32 -0.27 -2.98
N LEU A 19 1.08 -0.20 -4.07
CA LEU A 19 2.51 0.09 -4.06
C LEU A 19 2.76 1.53 -4.49
N PHE A 20 3.60 2.23 -3.74
CA PHE A 20 4.02 3.59 -4.04
C PHE A 20 5.54 3.70 -4.07
N ASP A 21 6.07 4.60 -4.89
CA ASP A 21 7.50 4.91 -4.91
C ASP A 21 7.94 5.83 -3.76
N SER A 22 9.22 6.20 -3.73
CA SER A 22 9.78 7.13 -2.76
C SER A 22 9.18 8.54 -2.82
N GLU A 23 8.63 8.93 -3.97
CA GLU A 23 7.90 10.19 -4.16
C GLU A 23 6.41 10.05 -3.84
N ARG A 24 5.99 8.90 -3.26
CA ARG A 24 4.59 8.57 -2.91
C ARG A 24 3.65 8.54 -4.10
N ARG A 25 4.17 8.27 -5.30
CA ARG A 25 3.36 8.07 -6.50
C ARG A 25 2.94 6.62 -6.60
N LEU A 26 1.67 6.40 -6.94
CA LEU A 26 1.13 5.06 -7.14
C LEU A 26 1.86 4.39 -8.30
N LEU A 27 2.51 3.26 -7.99
CA LEU A 27 3.15 2.39 -8.96
C LEU A 27 2.19 1.31 -9.47
N GLY A 28 1.27 0.86 -8.61
CA GLY A 28 0.28 -0.13 -8.98
C GLY A 28 -0.45 -0.75 -7.79
N GLU A 29 -1.35 -1.67 -8.10
CA GLU A 29 -2.11 -2.47 -7.14
C GLU A 29 -1.65 -3.93 -7.21
N VAL A 30 -1.40 -4.51 -6.04
CA VAL A 30 -1.19 -5.94 -5.82
C VAL A 30 -2.54 -6.52 -5.45
N ILE A 31 -3.10 -7.29 -6.39
CA ILE A 31 -4.32 -8.06 -6.21
C ILE A 31 -3.87 -9.52 -6.07
N GLU A 32 -3.99 -10.08 -4.88
CA GLU A 32 -3.71 -11.49 -4.63
C GLU A 32 -4.92 -12.19 -4.03
N GLU A 33 -5.20 -13.40 -4.49
CA GLU A 33 -6.22 -14.28 -3.90
C GLU A 33 -5.71 -14.96 -2.61
N ASP A 34 -4.39 -15.16 -2.48
CA ASP A 34 -3.77 -15.96 -1.40
C ASP A 34 -2.91 -15.15 -0.40
N GLY A 35 -2.70 -13.84 -0.63
CA GLY A 35 -1.99 -12.93 0.29
C GLY A 35 -0.47 -13.13 0.49
N PHE A 36 0.15 -14.02 -0.28
CA PHE A 36 1.54 -14.43 -0.09
C PHE A 36 2.58 -13.31 -0.36
N ILE A 37 2.43 -12.53 -1.43
CA ILE A 37 3.33 -11.40 -1.74
C ILE A 37 3.19 -10.33 -0.68
N VAL A 38 1.96 -10.01 -0.25
CA VAL A 38 1.72 -9.03 0.81
C VAL A 38 2.43 -9.45 2.10
N ASP A 39 2.25 -10.69 2.54
CA ASP A 39 2.94 -11.22 3.73
C ASP A 39 4.46 -11.19 3.60
N SER A 40 4.98 -11.48 2.40
CA SER A 40 6.42 -11.42 2.13
C SER A 40 6.96 -10.00 2.25
N LEU A 41 6.26 -9.01 1.68
CA LEU A 41 6.62 -7.60 1.78
C LEU A 41 6.54 -7.10 3.22
N LEU A 42 5.50 -7.48 3.95
CA LEU A 42 5.31 -7.08 5.34
C LEU A 42 6.40 -7.60 6.28
N ARG A 43 7.03 -8.75 5.98
CA ARG A 43 8.10 -9.31 6.83
C ARG A 43 9.29 -8.39 7.00
N SER A 44 9.64 -7.62 5.97
CA SER A 44 10.73 -6.65 6.02
C SER A 44 10.25 -5.21 6.14
N ALA A 45 8.93 -4.98 6.15
CA ALA A 45 8.38 -3.64 6.18
C ALA A 45 8.28 -3.07 7.59
N ARG A 46 8.23 -1.74 7.67
CA ARG A 46 8.01 -1.00 8.90
C ARG A 46 6.69 -0.23 8.83
N GLU A 47 5.88 -0.28 9.88
CA GLU A 47 4.67 0.55 9.94
C GLU A 47 5.01 2.05 9.83
N CYS A 48 4.25 2.73 8.98
CA CYS A 48 4.41 4.13 8.63
C CYS A 48 3.25 4.95 9.22
N PRO A 49 3.49 6.15 9.78
CA PRO A 49 2.45 6.96 10.38
C PRO A 49 1.53 7.53 9.30
N CYS A 50 0.40 6.86 9.09
CA CYS A 50 -0.75 7.16 8.22
C CYS A 50 -0.45 7.66 6.79
N PRO A 51 -1.08 7.10 5.76
CA PRO A 51 -0.91 7.61 4.40
C PRO A 51 -1.37 9.07 4.31
N ASN A 52 -0.64 9.88 3.55
CA ASN A 52 -1.02 11.27 3.30
C ASN A 52 -2.23 11.34 2.35
N ASP A 53 -2.89 12.50 2.32
CA ASP A 53 -4.07 12.74 1.48
C ASP A 53 -3.78 12.49 -0.01
N GLU A 54 -2.55 12.73 -0.46
CA GLU A 54 -2.11 12.48 -1.83
C GLU A 54 -2.16 10.99 -2.19
N MET A 55 -1.59 10.12 -1.35
CA MET A 55 -1.65 8.67 -1.57
C MET A 55 -3.09 8.16 -1.52
N LEU A 56 -3.92 8.69 -0.62
CA LEU A 56 -5.34 8.33 -0.53
C LEU A 56 -6.13 8.78 -1.77
N SER A 57 -5.81 9.95 -2.32
CA SER A 57 -6.47 10.49 -3.52
C SER A 57 -6.13 9.70 -4.80
N ALA A 58 -4.97 9.05 -4.83
CA ALA A 58 -4.56 8.19 -5.94
C ALA A 58 -5.29 6.84 -5.95
N VAL A 59 -6.00 6.49 -4.87
CA VAL A 59 -6.71 5.22 -4.74
C VAL A 59 -8.06 5.28 -5.46
N VAL A 60 -8.24 4.41 -6.46
CA VAL A 60 -9.51 4.23 -7.16
C VAL A 60 -9.88 2.74 -7.19
N PRO A 61 -11.09 2.33 -6.76
CA PRO A 61 -12.08 3.13 -6.05
C PRO A 61 -11.57 3.55 -4.67
N PRO A 62 -12.04 4.70 -4.13
CA PRO A 62 -11.60 5.20 -2.83
C PRO A 62 -11.86 4.17 -1.72
N PRO A 63 -11.00 4.12 -0.69
CA PRO A 63 -11.14 3.16 0.39
C PRO A 63 -12.42 3.39 1.17
N SER A 64 -12.99 2.30 1.71
CA SER A 64 -14.21 2.39 2.52
C SER A 64 -13.94 3.26 3.75
N PRO A 65 -14.75 4.31 4.02
CA PRO A 65 -14.53 5.20 5.17
C PRO A 65 -14.67 4.49 6.53
N GLN A 66 -15.21 3.27 6.53
CA GLN A 66 -15.38 2.42 7.72
C GLN A 66 -14.20 1.48 7.97
N ARG A 67 -13.28 1.32 7.02
CA ARG A 67 -12.15 0.38 7.14
C ARG A 67 -10.84 1.12 7.35
N ALA A 68 -10.00 0.56 8.23
CA ALA A 68 -8.72 1.14 8.56
C ALA A 68 -7.74 0.96 7.39
N VAL A 69 -7.09 2.07 7.01
CA VAL A 69 -5.99 2.06 6.05
C VAL A 69 -4.68 1.92 6.82
N ARG A 70 -3.83 0.97 6.42
CA ARG A 70 -2.50 0.76 7.04
C ARG A 70 -1.41 1.07 6.03
N CYS A 71 -0.36 1.76 6.47
CA CYS A 71 0.79 2.09 5.65
C CYS A 71 2.05 1.39 6.18
N PHE A 72 2.87 0.90 5.27
CA PHE A 72 4.14 0.26 5.56
C PHE A 72 5.23 0.80 4.63
N GLU A 73 6.40 1.08 5.17
CA GLU A 73 7.60 1.38 4.39
C GLU A 73 8.36 0.09 4.11
N LEU A 74 8.66 -0.15 2.83
CA LEU A 74 9.42 -1.30 2.34
C LEU A 74 10.92 -0.97 2.41
N HIS A 75 11.72 -1.92 2.90
CA HIS A 75 13.18 -1.81 3.04
C HIS A 75 13.94 -2.42 1.88
#